data_AF-Q0D6A0-F1
#
_entry.id   AF-Q0D6A0-F1
#
_cell.length_a   1.000
_cell.length_b   1.000
_cell.length_c   1.000
_cell.angle_alpha   90.00
_cell.angle_beta   90.00
_cell.angle_gamma   90.00
#
_symmetry.space_group_name_H-M   'P 1'
#
loop_
_entity.id
_entity.type
_entity.pdbx_description
1 polymer ?
#
loop_
_entity_poly.entity_id
_entity_poly.type
_entity_poly.pdbx_seq_one_letter_code
_entity_poly.pdbx_strand_id
1 'polypeptide(L)'
;MPATPTIIGALLGLGTQMYSNALRKLPYMRHPWEHVVGMGLGAVFVNQLVKWDEKLKEDLDKMLERAKQANERRYFDDDDD
;
A
#
# COMPACT_ATOMS: atom_id res chain seq x y z
N MET A 1 -10.22 -8.96 6.48
CA MET A 1 -10.44 -8.36 7.81
C MET A 1 -10.01 -6.89 7.76
N PRO A 2 -10.93 -5.91 7.79
CA PRO A 2 -10.57 -4.48 7.66
C PRO A 2 -9.62 -3.98 8.76
N ALA A 3 -9.55 -4.69 9.89
CA ALA A 3 -8.64 -4.37 10.99
C ALA A 3 -7.18 -4.74 10.70
N THR A 4 -6.89 -5.71 9.82
CA THR A 4 -5.52 -6.18 9.57
C THR A 4 -4.56 -5.09 9.06
N PRO A 5 -4.87 -4.33 7.98
CA PRO A 5 -3.99 -3.24 7.53
C PRO A 5 -3.85 -2.14 8.59
N THR A 6 -4.90 -1.88 9.36
CA THR A 6 -4.88 -0.92 10.45
C THR A 6 -3.93 -1.33 11.58
N ILE A 7 -3.97 -2.60 12.00
CA ILE A 7 -3.07 -3.14 13.03
C ILE A 7 -1.62 -3.15 12.54
N ILE A 8 -1.38 -3.63 11.31
CA ILE A 8 -0.03 -3.64 10.70
C ILE A 8 0.51 -2.21 10.62
N GLY A 9 -0.31 -1.27 10.13
CA GLY A 9 0.08 0.13 10.04
C GLY A 9 0.33 0.76 11.41
N ALA A 10 -0.50 0.48 12.41
CA ALA A 10 -0.26 0.97 13.76
C ALA A 10 1.07 0.44 14.32
N LEU A 11 1.35 -0.86 14.18
CA LEU A 11 2.62 -1.45 14.61
C LEU A 11 3.82 -0.87 13.87
N LEU A 12 3.72 -0.65 12.55
CA LEU A 12 4.76 0.03 11.78
C LEU A 12 5.00 1.44 12.29
N GLY A 13 3.94 2.21 12.52
CA GLY A 13 4.01 3.57 13.06
C GLY A 13 4.63 3.65 14.46
N LEU A 14 4.24 2.74 15.35
CA LEU A 14 4.84 2.59 16.68
C LEU A 14 6.32 2.20 16.57
N GLY A 15 6.64 1.23 15.72
CA GLY A 15 8.01 0.79 15.45
C GLY A 15 8.89 1.92 14.92
N THR A 16 8.39 2.73 13.98
CA THR A 16 9.08 3.92 13.47
C THR A 16 9.36 4.93 14.59
N GLN A 17 8.39 5.20 15.47
CA GLN A 17 8.61 6.16 16.55
C GLN A 17 9.59 5.65 17.61
N MET A 18 9.49 4.37 17.98
CA MET A 18 10.46 3.72 18.88
C MET A 18 11.87 3.74 18.27
N TYR A 19 11.99 3.45 16.97
CA TYR A 19 13.26 3.46 16.25
C TYR A 19 13.85 4.88 16.14
N SER A 20 13.00 5.88 15.87
CA SER A 20 13.40 7.30 15.86
C SER A 20 13.95 7.73 17.22
N ASN A 21 13.28 7.38 18.32
CA ASN A 21 13.77 7.67 19.67
C ASN A 21 15.09 6.94 19.97
N ALA A 22 15.22 5.67 19.56
CA ALA A 22 16.45 4.91 19.71
C ALA A 22 17.64 5.57 18.99
N LEU A 23 17.45 5.95 17.72
CA LEU A 23 18.48 6.63 16.93
C LEU A 23 18.85 8.00 17.51
N ARG A 24 17.89 8.73 18.10
CA ARG A 24 18.12 10.02 18.76
C ARG A 24 18.69 9.89 20.17
N LYS A 25 18.96 8.66 20.66
CA LYS A 25 19.40 8.36 22.03
C LYS A 25 18.46 8.95 23.09
N LEU A 26 17.17 9.03 22.78
CA LEU A 26 16.14 9.49 23.70
C LEU A 26 15.49 8.30 24.41
N PRO A 27 14.95 8.49 25.63
CA PRO A 27 14.11 7.47 26.26
C PRO A 27 12.99 7.04 25.31
N TYR A 28 12.74 5.73 25.21
CA TYR A 28 11.73 5.19 24.28
C TYR A 28 10.37 5.88 24.42
N MET A 29 9.97 6.24 25.64
CA MET A 29 8.69 6.91 25.94
C MET A 29 8.86 8.37 26.40
N ARG A 30 9.84 9.11 25.86
CA ARG A 30 10.01 10.55 26.20
C ARG A 30 8.71 11.34 25.98
N HIS A 31 8.02 11.08 24.87
CA HIS A 31 6.72 11.67 24.54
C HIS A 31 5.75 10.57 24.08
N PRO A 32 4.89 10.04 24.96
CA PRO A 32 4.00 8.92 24.62
C PRO A 32 3.01 9.26 23.49
N TRP A 33 2.59 10.52 23.40
CA TRP A 33 1.66 10.98 22.36
C TRP A 33 2.26 10.88 20.95
N GLU A 34 3.59 10.99 20.79
CA GLU A 34 4.22 10.84 19.49
C GLU A 34 4.05 9.42 18.95
N HIS A 35 3.99 8.41 19.82
CA HIS A 35 3.70 7.02 19.42
C HIS A 35 2.26 6.87 18.94
N VAL A 36 1.31 7.57 19.56
CA VAL A 36 -0.10 7.57 19.13
C VAL A 36 -0.24 8.21 17.76
N VAL A 37 0.46 9.33 17.53
CA VAL A 37 0.53 9.98 16.21
C VAL A 37 1.19 9.04 15.19
N GLY A 38 2.31 8.42 15.54
CA GLY A 38 3.00 7.44 14.70
C GLY A 38 2.08 6.27 14.31
N MET A 39 1.41 5.66 15.29
CA MET A 39 0.41 4.60 15.06
C MET A 39 -0.71 5.06 14.12
N GLY A 40 -1.27 6.25 14.34
CA GLY A 40 -2.32 6.82 13.49
C GLY A 40 -1.86 7.03 12.04
N LEU A 41 -0.68 7.63 11.85
CA LEU A 41 -0.09 7.84 10.53
C LEU A 41 0.20 6.51 9.83
N GLY A 42 0.81 5.55 10.53
CA GLY A 42 1.10 4.24 9.98
C GLY A 42 -0.17 3.48 9.59
N ALA A 43 -1.23 3.52 10.41
CA ALA A 43 -2.52 2.92 10.09
C ALA A 43 -3.14 3.51 8.83
N VAL A 44 -3.17 4.85 8.70
CA VAL A 44 -3.66 5.53 7.50
C VAL A 44 -2.82 5.18 6.28
N PHE A 45 -1.49 5.17 6.43
CA PHE A 45 -0.56 4.87 5.35
C PHE A 45 -0.77 3.46 4.78
N VAL A 46 -0.81 2.43 5.63
CA VAL A 46 -1.00 1.04 5.16
C VAL A 46 -2.38 0.81 4.56
N ASN A 47 -3.42 1.44 5.10
CA ASN A 47 -4.75 1.38 4.49
C ASN A 47 -4.77 2.01 3.08
N GLN A 48 -4.06 3.12 2.88
CA GLN A 48 -3.91 3.71 1.55
C GLN A 48 -3.08 2.83 0.61
N LEU A 49 -2.02 2.20 1.12
CA LEU A 49 -1.19 1.29 0.36
C LEU A 49 -1.98 0.08 -0.16
N VAL A 50 -2.82 -0.53 0.67
CA VAL A 50 -3.69 -1.66 0.27
C VAL A 50 -4.72 -1.23 -0.77
N LYS A 51 -5.35 -0.06 -0.60
CA LYS A 51 -6.27 0.49 -1.60
C LYS A 51 -5.58 0.76 -2.93
N TRP A 52 -4.32 1.23 -2.90
CA TRP A 52 -3.52 1.41 -4.10
C TRP A 52 -3.17 0.08 -4.76
N ASP A 53 -2.82 -0.96 -4.00
CA ASP A 53 -2.56 -2.30 -4.54
C ASP A 53 -3.78 -2.90 -5.24
N GLU A 54 -4.98 -2.75 -4.67
CA GLU A 54 -6.23 -3.18 -5.29
C GLU A 54 -6.49 -2.45 -6.61
N LYS A 55 -6.31 -1.12 -6.61
CA LYS A 55 -6.48 -0.31 -7.82
C LYS A 55 -5.45 -0.66 -8.90
N LEU A 56 -4.20 -0.93 -8.51
CA LEU A 56 -3.13 -1.33 -9.43
C LEU A 56 -3.42 -2.67 -10.09
N LYS A 57 -4.01 -3.64 -9.36
CA LYS A 57 -4.44 -4.93 -9.94
C LYS A 57 -5.53 -4.73 -10.98
N GLU A 58 -6.55 -3.94 -10.67
CA GLU A 58 -7.64 -3.66 -11.61
C GLU A 58 -7.14 -2.93 -12.87
N ASP A 59 -6.24 -1.97 -12.72
CA ASP A 59 -5.66 -1.25 -13.86
C ASP A 59 -4.76 -2.17 -14.72
N LEU A 60 -3.99 -3.06 -14.08
CA LEU A 60 -3.16 -4.05 -14.76
C LEU A 60 -4.01 -5.04 -15.58
N ASP A 61 -5.09 -5.55 -15.02
CA ASP A 61 -6.01 -6.46 -15.73
C ASP A 61 -6.60 -5.80 -16.97
N LYS A 62 -7.02 -4.53 -16.85
CA LYS A 62 -7.52 -3.74 -17.99
C LYS A 62 -6.45 -3.50 -19.05
N MET A 63 -5.21 -3.21 -18.64
CA MET A 63 -4.09 -3.06 -19.58
C MET A 63 -3.77 -4.37 -20.30
N LEU A 64 -3.81 -5.50 -19.59
CA LEU A 64 -3.59 -6.83 -20.17
C LEU A 64 -4.70 -7.19 -21.17
N GLU A 65 -5.96 -6.92 -20.83
CA GLU A 65 -7.10 -7.16 -21.73
C GLU A 65 -7.00 -6.31 -23.00
N ARG A 66 -6.68 -5.02 -22.87
CA ARG A 66 -6.44 -4.13 -24.02
C ARG A 66 -5.28 -4.61 -24.88
N ALA A 67 -4.20 -5.12 -24.28
CA ALA A 67 -3.07 -5.66 -25.01
C ALA A 67 -3.45 -6.94 -25.77
N LYS A 68 -4.27 -7.81 -25.18
CA LYS A 68 -4.80 -9.01 -25.86
C LYS A 68 -5.69 -8.63 -27.03
N GLN A 69 -6.67 -7.74 -26.84
CA GLN A 69 -7.56 -7.26 -27.91
C GLN A 69 -6.78 -6.55 -29.03
N ALA A 70 -5.72 -5.80 -28.70
CA ALA A 70 -4.86 -5.17 -29.71
C ALA A 70 -4.07 -6.20 -30.53
N ASN A 71 -3.63 -7.30 -29.91
CA ASN A 71 -2.99 -8.40 -30.63
C ASN A 71 -4.01 -9.21 -31.45
N GLU A 72 -5.21 -9.46 -30.93
CA GLU A 72 -6.29 -10.15 -31.64
C GLU A 72 -6.66 -9.41 -32.94
N ARG A 73 -6.91 -8.10 -32.84
CA ARG A 73 -7.15 -7.24 -34.01
C ARG A 73 -6.01 -7.19 -35.01
N ARG A 74 -4.77 -7.42 -34.57
CA ARG A 74 -3.58 -7.34 -35.44
C ARG A 74 -3.26 -8.64 -36.16
N TYR A 75 -3.64 -9.78 -35.60
CA TYR A 75 -3.21 -11.09 -36.08
C TYR A 75 -4.35 -12.01 -36.49
N PHE A 76 -5.60 -11.73 -36.11
CA PHE A 76 -6.72 -12.64 -36.34
C PHE A 76 -7.89 -11.97 -37.07
N ASP A 77 -8.15 -10.68 -36.85
CA ASP A 77 -9.21 -9.97 -37.60
C ASP A 77 -8.82 -9.72 -39.08
N ASP A 78 -7.52 -9.57 -39.39
CA ASP A 78 -7.03 -9.38 -40.77
C ASP A 78 -7.02 -10.69 -41.61
N ASP A 79 -7.24 -11.86 -40.99
CA ASP A 79 -7.24 -13.16 -41.68
C ASP A 79 -8.65 -13.61 -42.15
N ASP A 80 -9.71 -12.90 -41.75
CA ASP A 80 -11.12 -13.26 -42.03
C ASP A 80 -11.78 -12.46 -43.19
N ASP A 81 -11.07 -11.51 -43.83
CA ASP A 81 -11.50 -10.79 -45.06
C ASP A 81 -10.73 -11.26 -46.33
#